data_AF-A0AAW9BEB5-F1
#
_entry.id   AF-A0AAW9BEB5-F1
#
_cell.length_a   1.000
_cell.length_b   1.000
_cell.length_c   1.000
_cell.angle_alpha   90.00
_cell.angle_beta   90.00
_cell.angle_gamma   90.00
#
_symmetry.space_group_name_H-M   'P 1'
#
loop_
_entity.id
_entity.type
_entity.pdbx_description
1 polymer ?
#
loop_
_entity_poly.entity_id
_entity_poly.type
_entity_poly.pdbx_seq_one_letter_code
_entity_poly.pdbx_strand_id
1 'polypeptide(L)' 'MPHELSWGDVYFSPTLLVLFLAVTATWITVMILNKTRLSRFIAFPSLTFIAIMVGYVVAIDSFYIQF' A
#
# COMPACT_ATOMS: atom_id res chain seq x y z
N MET A 1 16.37 -7.25 14.06
CA MET A 1 16.89 -8.42 13.31
C MET A 1 16.34 -8.28 11.90
N PRO A 2 17.08 -8.54 10.80
CA PRO A 2 16.46 -8.39 9.49
C PRO A 2 15.32 -9.40 9.42
N HIS A 3 14.09 -8.90 9.22
CA HIS A 3 12.93 -9.74 9.00
C HIS A 3 13.11 -10.39 7.63
N GLU A 4 13.84 -11.49 7.57
CA GLU A 4 13.98 -12.29 6.37
C GLU A 4 12.65 -13.01 6.19
N LEU A 5 11.78 -12.44 5.35
CA LEU A 5 10.49 -13.03 5.08
C LEU A 5 10.70 -14.27 4.21
N SER A 6 10.76 -15.44 4.84
CA SER A 6 10.91 -16.72 4.17
C SER A 6 9.56 -17.44 4.11
N TRP A 7 9.19 -17.88 2.91
CA TRP A 7 8.08 -18.83 2.74
C TRP A 7 8.63 -20.08 2.07
N GLY A 8 8.71 -21.18 2.83
CA GLY A 8 9.08 -22.49 2.28
C GLY A 8 10.39 -22.47 1.48
N ASP A 9 11.44 -21.91 2.08
CA ASP A 9 12.79 -21.67 1.52
C ASP A 9 12.94 -20.56 0.48
N VAL A 10 11.87 -19.85 0.08
CA VAL A 10 12.00 -18.68 -0.79
C VAL A 10 12.10 -17.41 0.03
N TYR A 11 13.24 -16.72 -0.10
CA TYR A 11 13.50 -15.43 0.53
C TYR A 11 12.88 -14.30 -0.31
N PHE A 12 12.01 -13.50 0.30
CA PHE A 12 11.44 -12.32 -0.33
C PHE A 12 11.91 -11.04 0.36
N SER A 13 12.13 -10.00 -0.44
CA SER A 13 12.43 -8.67 0.10
C SER A 13 11.24 -8.18 0.92
N PRO A 14 11.43 -7.75 2.18
CA PRO A 14 10.36 -7.16 2.99
C PRO A 14 9.69 -5.98 2.28
N THR A 15 10.46 -5.20 1.53
CA THR A 15 9.95 -4.07 0.74
C THR A 15 8.98 -4.49 -0.37
N LEU A 16 9.15 -5.69 -0.93
CA LEU A 16 8.24 -6.23 -1.93
C LEU A 16 6.87 -6.52 -1.32
N LEU A 17 6.85 -7.08 -0.11
CA LEU A 17 5.61 -7.30 0.64
C LEU A 17 4.92 -5.97 0.99
N VAL A 18 5.68 -4.97 1.48
CA VAL A 18 5.13 -3.64 1.78
C VAL A 18 4.47 -3.03 0.55
N LEU A 19 5.18 -3.03 -0.58
CA LEU A 19 4.65 -2.49 -1.83
C LEU A 19 3.39 -3.23 -2.28
N PHE A 20 3.41 -4.57 -2.23
CA PHE A 20 2.25 -5.38 -2.61
C PHE A 20 1.02 -5.02 -1.75
N LEU A 21 1.18 -5.02 -0.43
CA LEU A 21 0.11 -4.67 0.51
C LEU A 21 -0.39 -3.23 0.30
N ALA A 22 0.53 -2.27 0.12
CA ALA A 22 0.17 -0.87 -0.12
C ALA A 22 -0.61 -0.68 -1.42
N VAL A 23 -0.22 -1.35 -2.51
CA VAL A 23 -0.95 -1.31 -3.79
C VAL A 23 -2.35 -1.90 -3.64
N THR A 24 -2.46 -3.08 -3.02
CA THR A 24 -3.76 -3.73 -2.79
C THR A 24 -4.68 -2.87 -1.93
N ALA A 25 -4.17 -2.31 -0.83
CA ALA A 25 -4.93 -1.40 0.04
C ALA A 25 -5.39 -0.14 -0.72
N THR A 26 -4.51 0.44 -1.54
CA THR A 26 -4.84 1.62 -2.37
C THR A 26 -5.95 1.30 -3.36
N TRP A 27 -5.91 0.14 -4.01
CA TRP A 27 -6.96 -0.30 -4.94
C TRP A 27 -8.31 -0.41 -4.25
N ILE A 28 -8.35 -1.04 -3.08
CA ILE A 28 -9.57 -1.17 -2.28
C ILE A 28 -10.10 0.23 -1.90
N THR A 29 -9.24 1.12 -1.43
CA THR A 29 -9.61 2.49 -1.05
C THR A 29 -10.16 3.27 -2.24
N VAL A 30 -9.50 3.23 -3.39
CA VAL A 30 -9.97 3.91 -4.61
C VAL A 30 -11.30 3.32 -5.11
N MET A 31 -11.48 2.00 -5.02
CA MET A 31 -12.76 1.36 -5.34
C MET A 31 -13.89 1.86 -4.42
N ILE A 32 -13.61 2.03 -3.13
CA ILE A 32 -14.55 2.60 -2.16
C ILE A 32 -14.86 4.06 -2.49
N LEU A 33 -13.85 4.88 -2.81
CA LEU A 33 -14.04 6.27 -3.22
C LEU A 33 -14.91 6.40 -4.48
N ASN A 34 -14.72 5.51 -5.44
CA ASN A 34 -15.53 5.45 -6.64
C ASN A 34 -16.97 5.03 -6.33
N LYS A 35 -17.15 3.99 -5.50
CA LYS A 35 -18.48 3.51 -5.09
C LYS A 35 -19.27 4.57 -4.32
N THR A 36 -18.60 5.33 -3.47
CA THR A 36 -19.19 6.44 -2.68
C THR A 36 -19.34 7.73 -3.47
N ARG A 37 -18.93 7.75 -4.76
CA ARG A 37 -18.88 8.94 -5.63
C ARG A 37 -18.02 10.09 -5.07
N LEU A 38 -17.16 9.81 -4.10
CA LEU A 38 -16.25 10.80 -3.53
C LEU A 38 -15.15 11.18 -4.55
N SER A 39 -14.89 10.31 -5.53
CA SER A 39 -14.01 10.60 -6.65
C SER A 39 -14.40 11.84 -7.46
N ARG A 40 -15.65 12.31 -7.38
CA ARG A 40 -16.07 13.57 -8.02
C ARG A 40 -15.35 14.82 -7.48
N PHE A 41 -14.82 14.76 -6.26
CA PHE A 41 -14.11 15.85 -5.61
C PHE A 41 -12.60 15.81 -5.87
N ILE A 42 -12.11 14.77 -6.55
CA ILE A 42 -10.69 14.59 -6.83
C ILE A 42 -10.39 15.20 -8.20
N ALA A 43 -9.63 16.29 -8.22
CA ALA A 43 -9.17 16.93 -9.46
C ALA A 43 -8.14 16.09 -10.22
N PHE A 44 -7.26 15.37 -9.49
CA PHE A 44 -6.16 14.59 -10.07
C PHE A 44 -6.19 13.14 -9.55
N PRO A 45 -6.89 12.22 -10.25
CA PRO A 45 -7.04 10.84 -9.82
C PRO A 45 -5.70 10.10 -9.65
N SER A 46 -4.77 10.25 -10.60
CA SER A 46 -3.48 9.57 -10.57
C SER A 46 -2.61 10.05 -9.41
N LEU A 47 -2.55 11.36 -9.16
CA LEU A 47 -1.79 11.90 -8.02
C LEU A 47 -2.40 11.46 -6.69
N THR A 48 -3.72 11.39 -6.61
CA THR A 48 -4.41 10.93 -5.40
C THR A 48 -4.13 9.46 -5.12
N PHE A 49 -4.11 8.63 -6.16
CA PHE A 49 -3.71 7.22 -6.06
C PHE A 49 -2.30 7.09 -5.47
N ILE A 50 -1.34 7.81 -6.04
CA ILE A 50 0.06 7.77 -5.57
C ILE A 50 0.18 8.28 -4.13
N ALA A 51 -0.52 9.37 -3.78
CA ALA A 51 -0.51 9.90 -2.42
C ALA A 51 -1.05 8.90 -1.38
N ILE A 52 -2.17 8.23 -1.69
CA ILE A 52 -2.74 7.19 -0.83
C ILE A 52 -1.79 6.00 -0.72
N MET A 53 -1.20 5.56 -1.84
CA MET A 53 -0.24 4.44 -1.86
C MET A 53 0.99 4.73 -1.01
N VAL A 54 1.60 5.91 -1.17
CA VAL A 54 2.75 6.32 -0.35
C VAL A 54 2.37 6.38 1.13
N GLY A 55 1.18 6.90 1.45
CA GLY A 55 0.65 6.87 2.82
C GLY A 55 0.56 5.46 3.40
N TYR A 56 0.07 4.50 2.61
CA TYR A 56 0.04 3.10 3.03
C TYR A 56 1.42 2.48 3.16
N VAL A 57 2.35 2.77 2.25
CA VAL A 57 3.75 2.31 2.38
C VAL A 57 4.31 2.77 3.72
N VAL A 58 4.25 4.07 4.03
CA VAL A 58 4.78 4.63 5.28
C VAL A 58 4.08 4.04 6.50
N ALA A 59 2.76 3.86 6.45
CA ALA A 59 2.02 3.27 7.56
C ALA A 59 2.41 1.80 7.79
N ILE A 60 2.47 0.98 6.73
CA ILE A 60 2.83 -0.44 6.84
C ILE A 60 4.27 -0.60 7.31
N ASP A 61 5.17 0.21 6.77
CA ASP A 61 6.58 0.27 7.17
C ASP A 61 6.73 0.58 8.67
N SER A 62 6.05 1.65 9.13
CA SER A 62 6.14 2.14 10.50
C SER A 62 5.46 1.23 11.53
N PHE A 63 4.29 0.67 11.21
CA PHE A 63 3.49 -0.11 12.17
C PHE A 63 3.70 -1.62 12.10
N TYR A 64 4.06 -2.17 10.94
CA TYR A 64 3.99 -3.61 10.68
C TYR A 64 5.36 -4.27 10.54
N ILE A 65 6.31 -3.62 9.87
CA ILE A 65 7.61 -4.22 9.56
C ILE A 65 8.73 -3.69 10.45
N GLN A 66 8.55 -2.55 11.13
CA GLN A 66 9.54 -1.90 12.01
C GLN A 66 10.97 -2.17 11.53
N PHE A 67 11.36 -1.49 10.45
CA PHE A 67 12.74 -1.49 10.00
C PHE A 67 13.68 -0.92 11.08
#